data_AF-A0A0M0HVF8-F1
#
_entry.id   AF-A0A0M0HVF8-F1
#
_cell.length_a   1.000
_cell.length_b   1.000
_cell.length_c   1.000
_cell.angle_alpha   90.00
_cell.angle_beta   90.00
_cell.angle_gamma   90.00
#
_symmetry.space_group_name_H-M   'P 1'
#
loop_
_entity.id
_entity.type
_entity.pdbx_description
1 polymer ?
#
loop_
_entity_poly.entity_id
_entity_poly.type
_entity_poly.pdbx_seq_one_letter_code
_entity_poly.pdbx_strand_id
1 'polypeptide(L)'
;MPDWANDMLICKGLGFEVQGLSECLWREFCAQFGLIECKLSVRKDYFAHYIKQQIRSGGITNKISKLKAQQKAAMGQNRNYHYAAPRPRKSMLQEFEEKYAEYLRDE
;
A
#
# COMPACT_ATOMS: atom_id res chain seq x y z
N MET A 1 -13.52 -2.26 14.23
CA MET A 1 -13.15 -1.04 14.98
C MET A 1 -14.43 -0.28 15.29
N PRO A 2 -14.61 0.30 16.49
CA PRO A 2 -15.80 1.11 16.80
C PRO A 2 -15.85 2.42 15.99
N ASP A 3 -17.06 2.91 15.70
CA ASP A 3 -17.26 4.12 14.88
C ASP A 3 -16.58 5.36 15.46
N TRP A 4 -16.69 5.56 16.78
CA TRP A 4 -16.04 6.70 17.45
C TRP A 4 -14.51 6.73 17.25
N ALA A 5 -13.87 5.56 17.12
CA ALA A 5 -12.42 5.47 16.91
C ALA A 5 -12.08 5.80 15.45
N ASN A 6 -12.92 5.35 14.52
CA ASN A 6 -12.82 5.72 13.11
C ASN A 6 -12.97 7.23 12.90
N ASP A 7 -14.00 7.83 13.52
CA ASP A 7 -14.28 9.26 13.43
C ASP A 7 -13.09 10.09 13.96
N MET A 8 -12.47 9.65 15.06
CA MET A 8 -11.26 10.31 15.58
C MET A 8 -10.09 10.24 14.59
N LEU A 9 -9.89 9.12 13.90
CA LEU A 9 -8.84 8.99 12.89
C LEU A 9 -9.13 9.87 11.67
N ILE A 10 -10.38 9.92 11.22
CA ILE A 10 -10.83 10.80 10.14
C ILE A 10 -10.59 12.28 10.50
N CYS A 11 -11.00 12.71 11.70
CA CYS A 11 -10.77 14.06 12.20
C CYS A 11 -9.28 14.42 12.34
N LYS A 12 -8.39 13.43 12.43
CA LYS A 12 -6.93 13.61 12.44
C LYS A 12 -6.29 13.50 11.06
N GLY A 13 -7.09 13.38 9.99
CA GLY A 13 -6.62 13.23 8.62
C GLY A 13 -6.09 11.83 8.30
N LEU A 14 -6.17 10.87 9.22
CA LEU A 14 -5.60 9.52 9.07
C LEU A 14 -6.55 8.53 8.38
N GLY A 15 -7.83 8.86 8.28
CA GLY A 15 -8.86 7.96 7.74
C GLY A 15 -8.73 7.65 6.25
N PHE A 16 -7.95 8.45 5.49
CA PHE A 16 -7.90 8.36 4.02
C PHE A 16 -6.48 8.12 3.46
N GLU A 17 -5.46 8.05 4.32
CA GLU A 17 -4.05 7.99 3.89
C GLU A 17 -3.70 6.69 3.15
N VAL A 18 -4.07 5.55 3.75
CA VAL A 18 -3.76 4.20 3.28
C VAL A 18 -4.82 3.22 3.74
N GLN A 19 -5.26 2.36 2.82
CA GLN A 19 -6.15 1.25 3.15
C GLN A 19 -5.54 0.34 4.22
N GLY A 20 -6.32 0.04 5.27
CA GLY A 20 -5.90 -0.80 6.39
C GLY A 20 -5.11 -0.09 7.50
N LEU A 21 -4.81 1.21 7.36
CA LEU A 21 -4.13 1.97 8.41
C LEU A 21 -4.96 2.04 9.71
N SER A 22 -6.25 2.38 9.60
CA SER A 22 -7.15 2.50 10.75
C SER A 22 -7.28 1.20 11.53
N GLU A 23 -7.43 0.08 10.83
CA GLU A 23 -7.50 -1.26 11.44
C GLU A 23 -6.19 -1.64 12.13
N CYS A 24 -5.05 -1.32 11.50
CA CYS A 24 -3.73 -1.57 12.05
C CYS A 24 -3.54 -0.83 13.39
N LEU A 25 -3.87 0.47 13.41
CA LEU A 25 -3.78 1.30 14.61
C LEU A 25 -4.73 0.83 15.71
N TRP A 26 -5.98 0.48 15.34
CA TRP A 26 -6.95 -0.03 16.29
C TRP A 26 -6.52 -1.36 16.91
N ARG A 27 -6.00 -2.29 16.09
CA ARG A 27 -5.51 -3.59 16.56
C ARG A 27 -4.35 -3.43 17.53
N GLU A 28 -3.39 -2.55 17.24
CA GLU A 28 -2.27 -2.29 18.14
C GLU A 28 -2.71 -1.63 19.44
N PHE A 29 -3.63 -0.67 19.37
CA PHE A 29 -4.23 -0.10 20.57
C PHE A 29 -4.91 -1.17 21.43
N CYS A 30 -5.70 -2.06 20.82
CA CYS A 30 -6.31 -3.17 21.54
C CYS A 30 -5.29 -4.17 22.10
N ALA A 31 -4.17 -4.40 21.41
CA ALA A 31 -3.12 -5.27 21.93
C ALA A 31 -2.43 -4.67 23.16
N GLN A 32 -2.29 -3.34 23.22
CA GLN A 32 -1.65 -2.64 24.33
C GLN A 32 -2.58 -2.36 25.51
N PHE A 33 -3.83 -1.99 25.22
CA PHE A 33 -4.78 -1.47 26.21
C PHE A 33 -6.08 -2.28 26.30
N GLY A 34 -6.22 -3.37 25.54
CA GLY A 34 -7.48 -4.12 25.43
C GLY A 34 -7.91 -4.84 26.70
N LEU A 35 -6.96 -5.20 27.56
CA LEU A 35 -7.21 -5.85 28.85
C LEU A 35 -7.59 -4.85 29.96
N ILE A 36 -7.46 -3.54 29.71
CA ILE A 36 -7.76 -2.52 30.72
C ILE A 36 -9.26 -2.24 30.68
N GLU A 37 -9.97 -2.73 31.71
CA GLU A 37 -11.37 -2.37 31.93
C GLU A 37 -11.47 -0.91 32.35
N CYS A 38 -12.10 -0.09 31.51
CA CYS A 38 -12.33 1.32 31.77
C CYS A 38 -13.63 1.81 31.13
N LYS A 39 -14.15 2.90 31.67
CA LYS A 39 -15.31 3.59 31.09
C LYS A 39 -14.99 4.02 29.65
N LEU A 40 -16.01 4.04 28.79
CA LEU A 40 -15.85 4.40 27.38
C LEU A 40 -15.18 5.77 27.18
N SER A 41 -15.49 6.77 28.02
CA SER A 41 -14.85 8.09 27.96
C SER A 41 -13.34 8.01 28.16
N VAL A 42 -12.89 7.29 29.19
CA VAL A 42 -11.46 7.07 29.49
C VAL A 42 -10.79 6.31 28.35
N ARG A 43 -11.47 5.32 27.76
CA ARG A 43 -10.95 4.58 26.62
C ARG A 43 -10.77 5.47 25.38
N LYS A 44 -11.69 6.40 25.13
CA LYS A 44 -11.56 7.41 24.07
C LYS A 44 -10.34 8.31 24.29
N ASP A 45 -10.13 8.75 25.54
CA ASP A 45 -8.97 9.56 25.90
C ASP A 45 -7.64 8.81 25.70
N TYR A 46 -7.56 7.55 26.13
CA TYR A 46 -6.39 6.71 25.87
C TYR A 46 -6.12 6.54 24.38
N PHE A 47 -7.15 6.31 23.58
CA PHE A 47 -6.99 6.24 22.13
C PHE A 47 -6.51 7.59 21.55
N ALA A 48 -7.05 8.72 22.03
CA ALA A 48 -6.62 10.06 21.65
C ALA A 48 -5.12 10.27 21.91
N HIS A 49 -4.67 9.90 23.11
CA HIS A 49 -3.29 10.02 23.54
C HIS A 49 -2.37 9.10 22.75
N TYR A 50 -2.78 7.84 22.54
CA TYR A 50 -2.06 6.88 21.71
C TYR A 50 -1.84 7.43 20.30
N ILE A 51 -2.89 7.94 19.64
CA ILE A 51 -2.76 8.49 18.28
C ILE A 51 -1.85 9.73 18.26
N LYS A 52 -1.99 10.65 19.22
CA LYS A 52 -1.09 11.81 19.34
C LYS A 52 0.38 11.36 19.47
N GLN A 53 0.64 10.32 20.26
CA GLN A 53 1.98 9.77 20.43
C GLN A 53 2.51 9.14 19.15
N GLN A 54 1.69 8.35 18.43
CA GLN A 54 2.07 7.74 17.15
C GLN A 54 2.39 8.79 16.07
N ILE A 55 1.67 9.92 16.06
CA ILE A 55 1.96 11.03 15.15
C ILE A 55 3.30 11.67 15.54
N ARG A 56 3.48 12.01 16.82
CA ARG A 56 4.69 12.68 17.32
C ARG A 56 5.96 11.84 17.14
N SER A 57 5.86 10.53 17.29
CA SER A 57 7.01 9.62 17.12
C SER A 57 7.31 9.26 15.66
N GLY A 58 6.52 9.74 14.70
CA GLY A 58 6.59 9.31 13.30
C GLY A 58 6.10 7.87 13.07
N GLY A 59 5.48 7.24 14.08
CA GLY A 59 4.93 5.88 14.00
C GLY A 59 3.89 5.73 12.89
N ILE A 60 3.06 6.75 12.65
CA ILE A 60 2.09 6.77 11.54
C ILE A 60 2.80 6.70 10.19
N THR A 61 3.79 7.58 9.95
CA THR A 61 4.55 7.63 8.69
C THR A 61 5.23 6.28 8.42
N ASN A 62 5.83 5.68 9.45
CA ASN A 62 6.47 4.38 9.34
C ASN A 62 5.48 3.26 8.96
N LYS A 63 4.28 3.28 9.54
CA LYS A 63 3.22 2.30 9.22
C LYS A 63 2.69 2.48 7.81
N ILE A 64 2.46 3.72 7.38
CA ILE A 64 2.04 4.04 6.00
C ILE A 64 3.06 3.48 5.00
N SER A 65 4.36 3.73 5.22
CA SER A 65 5.42 3.20 4.35
C SER A 65 5.42 1.67 4.29
N LYS A 66 5.26 0.99 5.43
CA LYS A 66 5.19 -0.48 5.48
C LYS A 66 3.98 -1.03 4.77
N LEU A 67 2.79 -0.44 4.98
CA LEU A 67 1.56 -0.87 4.31
C LEU A 67 1.62 -0.66 2.80
N LYS A 68 2.14 0.48 2.33
CA LYS A 68 2.35 0.73 0.90
C LYS A 68 3.35 -0.27 0.30
N ALA A 69 4.41 -0.61 1.01
CA ALA A 69 5.37 -1.63 0.57
C ALA A 69 4.74 -3.02 0.48
N GLN A 70 3.91 -3.41 1.45
CA GLN A 70 3.18 -4.68 1.44
C GLN A 70 2.17 -4.75 0.29
N GLN A 71 1.42 -3.67 0.04
CA GLN A 71 0.50 -3.59 -1.09
C GLN A 71 1.24 -3.72 -2.44
N LYS A 72 2.40 -3.06 -2.58
CA LYS A 72 3.26 -3.20 -3.76
C LYS A 72 3.79 -4.63 -3.92
N ALA A 73 4.19 -5.28 -2.83
CA ALA A 73 4.65 -6.68 -2.88
C ALA A 73 3.51 -7.63 -3.27
N ALA A 74 2.30 -7.44 -2.73
CA ALA A 74 1.12 -8.21 -3.08
C ALA A 74 0.72 -8.03 -4.56
N MET A 75 0.81 -6.82 -5.10
CA MET A 75 0.64 -6.57 -6.54
C MET A 75 1.81 -7.12 -7.38
N GLY A 76 3.02 -7.15 -6.82
CA GLY A 76 4.23 -7.69 -7.45
C GLY A 76 4.29 -9.21 -7.50
N GLN A 77 3.55 -9.92 -6.64
CA GLN A 77 3.42 -11.38 -6.71
C GLN A 77 2.47 -11.86 -7.81
N ASN A 78 1.74 -10.94 -8.47
CA ASN A 78 1.01 -11.25 -9.71
C ASN A 78 1.87 -10.99 -10.97
N ARG A 79 3.19 -11.07 -10.86
CA ARG A 79 4.15 -11.07 -11.99
C ARG A 79 4.79 -12.44 -12.24
N ASN A 80 4.21 -13.51 -11.68
CA ASN A 80 4.42 -14.86 -12.22
C ASN A 80 3.52 -15.16 -13.43
N TYR A 81 2.87 -14.15 -14.03
CA TYR A 81 2.59 -14.22 -15.46
C TYR A 81 3.93 -14.25 -16.17
N HIS A 82 4.20 -15.36 -16.86
CA HIS A 82 5.30 -15.53 -17.81
C HIS A 82 5.65 -14.20 -18.48
N TYR A 83 6.70 -13.52 -18.02
CA TYR A 83 7.44 -12.61 -18.87
C TYR A 83 8.12 -13.49 -19.90
N ALA A 84 7.39 -13.87 -20.96
CA ALA A 84 8.02 -13.98 -22.25
C ALA A 84 8.72 -12.65 -22.44
N ALA A 85 10.06 -12.64 -22.35
CA ALA A 85 10.87 -11.45 -22.57
C ALA A 85 10.30 -10.74 -23.80
N PRO A 86 9.96 -9.43 -23.72
CA PRO A 86 9.48 -8.73 -24.90
C PRO A 86 10.57 -8.91 -25.96
N ARG A 87 10.24 -9.61 -27.06
CA ARG A 87 11.17 -9.75 -28.18
C ARG A 87 11.65 -8.34 -28.50
N PRO A 88 12.98 -8.10 -28.58
CA PRO A 88 13.47 -6.77 -28.90
C PRO A 88 12.75 -6.31 -30.17
N ARG A 89 12.10 -5.14 -30.09
CA ARG A 89 11.45 -4.53 -31.25
C ARG A 89 12.55 -4.39 -32.30
N LYS A 90 12.41 -5.08 -33.43
CA LYS A 90 13.34 -5.00 -34.54
C LYS A 90 13.50 -3.52 -34.91
N SER A 91 14.72 -3.09 -35.21
CA SER A 91 14.91 -1.71 -35.66
C SER A 91 14.20 -1.55 -37.01
N MET A 92 13.73 -0.33 -37.31
CA MET A 92 13.16 0.00 -38.62
C MET A 92 14.10 -0.38 -39.78
N LEU A 93 15.41 -0.37 -39.54
CA LEU A 93 16.43 -0.78 -40.52
C LEU A 93 16.39 -2.29 -40.76
N GLN A 94 16.24 -3.07 -39.69
CA GLN A 94 16.14 -4.53 -39.78
C GLN A 94 14.84 -4.97 -40.48
N GLU A 95 13.73 -4.27 -40.24
CA GLU A 95 12.47 -4.51 -40.96
C GLU A 95 12.58 -4.17 -42.45
N PHE A 96 13.35 -3.13 -42.79
CA PHE A 96 13.61 -2.74 -44.18
C PHE A 96 14.48 -3.77 -44.90
N GLU A 97 15.58 -4.22 -44.29
CA GLU A 97 16.48 -5.23 -44.85
C GLU A 97 15.76 -6.56 -45.10
N GLU A 98 14.89 -6.99 -44.17
CA GLU A 98 14.11 -8.21 -44.33
C GLU A 98 13.11 -8.13 -45.51
N LYS A 99 12.37 -7.02 -45.62
CA LYS A 99 11.44 -6.80 -46.74
C LYS A 99 12.15 -6.66 -48.08
N TYR A 100 13.28 -5.98 -48.11
CA TYR A 100 14.08 -5.83 -49.33
C TYR A 100 14.65 -7.17 -49.80
N ALA A 101 15.10 -8.01 -48.87
CA ALA A 101 15.57 -9.36 -49.18
C ALA A 101 14.45 -10.32 -49.63
N GLU A 102 13.20 -10.11 -49.19
CA GLU A 102 12.03 -10.81 -49.77
C GLU A 102 11.72 -10.33 -51.19
N TYR A 103 11.71 -9.02 -51.44
CA TYR A 103 11.49 -8.47 -52.77
C TYR A 103 12.47 -9.02 -53.81
N LEU A 104 13.76 -9.12 -53.46
CA LEU A 104 14.80 -9.67 -54.35
C LEU A 104 14.73 -11.19 -54.53
N ARG A 105 13.93 -11.91 -53.74
CA ARG A 105 13.75 -13.37 -53.87
C ARG A 105 12.56 -13.75 -54.75
N ASP A 106 11.65 -12.81 -54.96
CA ASP A 106 10.46 -12.97 -55.81
C ASP A 106 10.71 -12.49 -57.27
N GLU A 107 11.96 -12.14 -57.62
CA GLU A 107 12.49 -11.96 -58.99
C GLU A 107 13.30 -13.19 -59.44
#